data_AF-H2AYW2-F1
#
_entry.id   AF-H2AYW2-F1
#
_cell.length_a   1.000
_cell.length_b   1.000
_cell.length_c   1.000
_cell.angle_alpha   90.00
_cell.angle_beta   90.00
_cell.angle_gamma   90.00
#
_symmetry.space_group_name_H-M   'P 1'
#
loop_
_entity.id
_entity.type
_entity.pdbx_description
1 polymer ?
#
loop_
_entity_poly.entity_id
_entity_poly.type
_entity_poly.pdbx_seq_one_letter_code
_entity_poly.pdbx_strand_id
1 'polypeptide(L)'
;MLSIGRYPSWTLTKSLIIDVTGFIRSKHEYAPRFTVQQKKQKGRVPVRIGGSLRGSTLIYGKFGMRLKSEGIRLTASQLKEADNAAMRYVRPLINGQLWRRLVTDIAVCIKGNETRMGKGKGAFDHWMTRVPTGKIIFEMDGDNLHERVAREAFRKAGTKLPGVYEFISRTSPARVSLHGFKSPSVNKGTGSSDFSSKLSQRSIKKTLNSLKGKEPEYRLYRGR
;
A
#
# COMPACT_ATOMS: atom_id res chain seq x y z
N MET A 1 44.69 -15.48 -48.45
CA MET A 1 43.22 -15.42 -48.52
C MET A 1 42.67 -16.05 -47.24
N LEU A 2 42.53 -15.26 -46.17
CA LEU A 2 41.87 -15.68 -44.92
C LEU A 2 41.23 -14.42 -44.31
N SER A 3 39.90 -14.44 -44.24
CA SER A 3 39.02 -13.33 -43.86
C SER A 3 39.07 -13.05 -42.36
N ILE A 4 39.33 -11.79 -42.00
CA ILE A 4 39.23 -11.29 -40.63
C ILE A 4 37.73 -11.10 -40.32
N GLY A 5 37.16 -12.04 -39.56
CA GLY A 5 35.78 -11.96 -39.09
C GLY A 5 35.56 -10.78 -38.15
N ARG A 6 34.70 -9.84 -38.56
CA ARG A 6 34.17 -8.77 -37.71
C ARG A 6 33.24 -9.37 -36.67
N TYR A 7 33.54 -9.21 -35.38
CA TYR A 7 32.57 -9.45 -34.32
C TYR A 7 31.52 -8.33 -34.31
N PRO A 8 30.21 -8.63 -34.21
CA PRO A 8 29.19 -7.60 -34.11
C PRO A 8 29.23 -6.96 -32.71
N SER A 9 29.34 -5.63 -32.68
CA SER A 9 29.18 -4.82 -31.48
C SER A 9 27.71 -4.85 -31.04
N TRP A 10 27.44 -5.43 -29.87
CA TRP A 10 26.14 -5.37 -29.23
C TRP A 10 25.96 -4.00 -28.61
N THR A 11 25.43 -3.04 -29.37
CA THR A 11 24.87 -1.82 -28.81
C THR A 11 23.60 -2.17 -28.03
N LEU A 12 23.72 -2.17 -26.69
CA LEU A 12 22.59 -2.30 -25.76
C LEU A 12 21.73 -1.03 -25.79
N THR A 13 20.91 -0.87 -26.82
CA THR A 13 19.82 0.12 -26.86
C THR A 13 18.47 -0.61 -26.82
N LYS A 14 18.18 -1.24 -25.68
CA LYS A 14 16.80 -1.53 -25.27
C LYS A 14 16.67 -1.19 -23.79
N SER A 15 16.23 0.03 -23.53
CA SER A 15 15.54 0.39 -22.30
C SER A 15 14.32 -0.53 -22.17
N LEU A 16 14.53 -1.67 -21.54
CA LEU A 16 13.46 -2.52 -21.02
C LEU A 16 12.79 -1.73 -19.90
N ILE A 17 11.85 -0.86 -20.26
CA ILE A 17 10.78 -0.45 -19.37
C ILE A 17 9.97 -1.73 -19.15
N ILE A 18 10.33 -2.45 -18.08
CA ILE A 18 9.51 -3.53 -17.57
C ILE A 18 8.22 -2.84 -17.11
N ASP A 19 7.18 -2.97 -17.92
CA ASP A 19 5.85 -2.51 -17.57
C ASP A 19 5.36 -3.38 -16.39
N VAL A 20 5.66 -2.95 -15.16
CA VAL A 20 5.25 -3.63 -13.91
C VAL A 20 3.74 -3.46 -13.66
N THR A 21 2.98 -2.98 -14.64
CA THR A 21 1.53 -2.82 -14.60
C THR A 21 0.80 -4.14 -14.88
N GLY A 22 1.24 -5.21 -14.23
CA GLY A 22 0.40 -6.38 -14.01
C GLY A 22 -0.79 -5.97 -13.15
N PHE A 23 -1.87 -5.49 -13.78
CA PHE A 23 -3.15 -5.23 -13.15
C PHE A 23 -3.69 -6.56 -12.62
N ILE A 24 -3.33 -6.90 -11.37
CA ILE A 24 -4.06 -7.90 -10.61
C ILE A 24 -5.44 -7.28 -10.43
N ARG A 25 -6.40 -7.73 -11.23
CA ARG A 25 -7.80 -7.36 -11.11
C ARG A 25 -8.26 -7.88 -9.75
N SER A 26 -8.13 -7.05 -8.73
CA SER A 26 -8.59 -7.38 -7.41
C SER A 26 -10.12 -7.40 -7.48
N LYS A 27 -10.68 -8.61 -7.46
CA LYS A 27 -12.13 -8.84 -7.37
C LYS A 27 -12.57 -9.07 -5.93
N HIS A 28 -11.60 -9.29 -5.04
CA HIS A 28 -11.78 -9.85 -3.70
C HIS A 28 -11.29 -8.89 -2.61
N GLU A 29 -11.23 -7.57 -2.86
CA GLU A 29 -10.74 -6.61 -1.86
C GLU A 29 -11.62 -6.57 -0.61
N TYR A 30 -12.94 -6.70 -0.80
CA TYR A 30 -13.92 -6.64 0.27
C TYR A 30 -14.26 -8.00 0.87
N ALA A 31 -13.77 -9.08 0.26
CA ALA A 31 -14.03 -10.46 0.67
C ALA A 31 -12.82 -11.34 0.32
N PRO A 32 -11.73 -11.28 1.11
CA PRO A 32 -10.54 -12.09 0.87
C PRO A 32 -10.82 -13.58 1.04
N ARG A 33 -10.22 -14.39 0.17
CA ARG A 33 -10.36 -15.86 0.13
C ARG A 33 -9.18 -16.56 0.79
N PHE A 34 -9.11 -16.50 2.12
CA PHE A 34 -8.08 -17.25 2.86
C PHE A 34 -8.40 -18.75 2.85
N THR A 35 -7.39 -19.58 2.57
CA THR A 35 -7.54 -21.05 2.58
C THR A 35 -7.99 -21.56 3.95
N VAL A 36 -7.41 -21.02 5.03
CA VAL A 36 -7.80 -21.36 6.41
C VAL A 36 -8.43 -20.12 7.04
N GLN A 37 -9.74 -20.16 7.26
CA GLN A 37 -10.47 -19.09 7.92
C GLN A 37 -10.30 -19.21 9.45
N GLN A 38 -9.85 -18.12 10.09
CA GLN A 38 -9.56 -18.10 11.52
C GLN A 38 -10.08 -16.82 12.17
N LYS A 39 -10.60 -16.94 13.39
CA LYS A 39 -11.07 -15.78 14.18
C LYS A 39 -9.88 -14.90 14.58
N LYS A 40 -9.86 -13.62 14.20
CA LYS A 40 -8.75 -12.68 14.52
C LYS A 40 -9.00 -11.88 15.79
N GLN A 41 -7.96 -11.60 16.57
CA GLN A 41 -8.07 -10.70 17.73
C GLN A 41 -8.37 -9.25 17.28
N LYS A 42 -8.99 -8.46 18.16
CA LYS A 42 -9.43 -7.07 17.85
C LYS A 42 -8.26 -6.16 17.42
N GLY A 43 -7.12 -6.24 18.11
CA GLY A 43 -5.96 -5.36 17.88
C GLY A 43 -6.29 -3.87 18.02
N ARG A 44 -5.41 -3.00 17.53
CA ARG A 44 -5.57 -1.53 17.50
C ARG A 44 -5.19 -0.99 16.12
N VAL A 45 -5.76 0.16 15.72
CA VAL A 45 -5.34 0.84 14.50
C VAL A 45 -3.94 1.40 14.73
N PRO A 46 -2.96 1.15 13.84
CA PRO A 46 -1.59 1.59 14.08
C PRO A 46 -1.46 3.10 13.89
N VAL A 47 -0.96 3.79 14.91
CA VAL A 47 -0.48 5.17 14.82
C VAL A 47 0.98 5.12 14.38
N ARG A 48 1.29 5.68 13.21
CA ARG A 48 2.59 5.52 12.55
C ARG A 48 3.61 6.57 13.05
N ILE A 49 4.10 6.37 14.26
CA ILE A 49 5.03 7.32 14.93
C ILE A 49 6.33 7.50 14.13
N GLY A 50 6.83 6.45 13.47
CA GLY A 50 8.02 6.51 12.61
C GLY A 50 7.87 7.23 11.27
N GLY A 51 6.79 8.00 11.06
CA GLY A 51 6.62 8.84 9.87
C GLY A 51 6.39 8.06 8.57
N SER A 52 5.78 6.88 8.63
CA SER A 52 5.62 6.02 7.45
C SER A 52 4.64 6.59 6.41
N LEU A 53 5.17 6.85 5.21
CA LEU A 53 4.41 7.33 4.03
C LEU A 53 3.76 6.20 3.22
N ARG A 54 3.86 4.94 3.66
CA ARG A 54 3.40 3.78 2.87
C ARG A 54 1.88 3.80 2.66
N GLY A 55 1.48 3.99 1.40
CA GLY A 55 0.07 4.10 1.01
C GLY A 55 -0.55 5.47 1.29
N SER A 56 0.26 6.49 1.58
CA SER A 56 -0.19 7.88 1.76
C SER A 56 0.06 8.76 0.52
N THR A 57 0.60 8.18 -0.56
CA THR A 57 0.90 8.82 -1.84
C THR A 57 0.12 8.17 -2.97
N LEU A 58 -0.30 8.98 -3.95
CA LEU A 58 -0.94 8.50 -5.18
C LEU A 58 0.06 7.66 -5.99
N ILE A 59 -0.41 6.54 -6.54
CA ILE A 59 0.44 5.65 -7.35
C ILE A 59 -0.16 5.44 -8.75
N TYR A 60 -1.46 5.17 -8.83
CA TYR A 60 -2.12 4.78 -10.07
C TYR A 60 -2.88 5.96 -10.69
N GLY A 61 -3.82 6.54 -9.93
CA GLY A 61 -4.72 7.57 -10.44
C GLY A 61 -4.19 9.00 -10.34
N LYS A 62 -4.85 9.91 -11.07
CA LYS A 62 -4.57 11.35 -11.07
C LYS A 62 -5.08 12.04 -9.80
N PHE A 63 -6.23 11.62 -9.30
CA PHE A 63 -6.87 12.13 -8.09
C PHE A 63 -7.13 11.02 -7.09
N GLY A 64 -7.27 11.37 -5.81
CA GLY A 64 -7.65 10.38 -4.80
C GLY A 64 -8.28 10.96 -3.56
N MET A 65 -8.66 10.05 -2.67
CA MET A 65 -9.27 10.34 -1.38
C MET A 65 -8.43 9.71 -0.27
N ARG A 66 -7.98 10.52 0.69
CA ARG A 66 -7.22 10.07 1.86
C ARG A 66 -7.95 10.35 3.16
N LEU A 67 -7.58 9.60 4.20
CA LEU A 67 -8.06 9.85 5.56
C LEU A 67 -7.35 11.08 6.16
N LYS A 68 -8.13 12.08 6.60
CA LYS A 68 -7.66 13.29 7.29
C LYS A 68 -7.66 13.13 8.81
N SER A 69 -8.64 12.41 9.36
CA SER A 69 -8.81 12.21 10.80
C SER A 69 -7.81 11.20 11.39
N GLU A 70 -7.96 10.94 12.69
CA GLU A 70 -7.30 9.84 13.39
C GLU A 70 -7.57 8.49 12.72
N GLY A 71 -6.68 7.52 13.01
CA GLY A 71 -6.77 6.19 12.44
C GLY A 71 -8.08 5.49 12.82
N ILE A 72 -8.77 4.95 11.81
CA ILE A 72 -10.10 4.36 11.95
C ILE A 72 -10.16 2.93 11.40
N ARG A 73 -11.21 2.21 11.77
CA ARG A 73 -11.56 0.90 11.19
C ARG A 73 -12.65 1.11 10.14
N LEU A 74 -12.43 0.61 8.94
CA LEU A 74 -13.43 0.64 7.87
C LEU A 74 -13.95 -0.76 7.61
N THR A 75 -15.26 -0.91 7.61
CA THR A 75 -15.92 -2.18 7.29
C THR A 75 -16.02 -2.35 5.76
N ALA A 76 -16.10 -3.59 5.31
CA ALA A 76 -16.29 -3.91 3.89
C ALA A 76 -17.57 -3.29 3.32
N SER A 77 -18.66 -3.27 4.08
CA SER A 77 -19.93 -2.66 3.64
C SER A 77 -19.79 -1.16 3.40
N GLN A 78 -19.17 -0.43 4.32
CA GLN A 78 -18.96 1.02 4.16
C GLN A 78 -18.07 1.34 2.96
N LEU A 79 -17.00 0.56 2.76
CA LEU A 79 -16.11 0.71 1.62
C LEU A 79 -16.84 0.41 0.30
N LYS A 80 -17.70 -0.59 0.26
CA LYS A 80 -18.52 -0.93 -0.92
C LYS A 80 -19.53 0.19 -1.24
N GLU A 81 -20.14 0.81 -0.24
CA GLU A 81 -21.05 1.94 -0.45
C GLU A 81 -20.32 3.19 -0.97
N ALA A 82 -19.16 3.49 -0.40
CA ALA A 82 -18.32 4.60 -0.86
C ALA A 82 -17.79 4.37 -2.28
N ASP A 83 -17.41 3.13 -2.58
CA ASP A 83 -17.04 2.68 -3.92
C ASP A 83 -18.19 2.86 -4.91
N ASN A 84 -19.38 2.33 -4.62
CA ASN A 84 -20.58 2.51 -5.43
C ASN A 84 -20.88 4.01 -5.69
N ALA A 85 -20.70 4.87 -4.69
CA ALA A 85 -20.87 6.31 -4.83
C ALA A 85 -19.84 6.93 -5.79
N ALA A 86 -18.57 6.57 -5.69
CA ALA A 86 -17.52 7.02 -6.60
C ALA A 86 -17.71 6.47 -8.03
N MET A 87 -18.13 5.21 -8.14
CA MET A 87 -18.32 4.51 -9.42
C MET A 87 -19.40 5.19 -10.29
N ARG A 88 -20.39 5.85 -9.70
CA ARG A 88 -21.40 6.65 -10.44
C ARG A 88 -20.76 7.78 -11.25
N TYR A 89 -19.66 8.34 -10.78
CA TYR A 89 -18.92 9.40 -11.48
C TYR A 89 -17.89 8.87 -12.47
N VAL A 90 -17.41 7.64 -12.27
CA VAL A 90 -16.40 7.04 -13.14
C VAL A 90 -17.03 6.40 -14.36
N ARG A 91 -18.21 5.79 -14.25
CA ARG A 91 -18.91 5.13 -15.37
C ARG A 91 -19.10 6.02 -16.62
N PRO A 92 -19.43 7.33 -16.50
CA PRO A 92 -19.57 8.20 -17.67
C PRO A 92 -18.25 8.63 -18.33
N LEU A 93 -17.09 8.37 -17.70
CA LEU A 93 -15.80 8.81 -18.22
C LEU A 93 -15.30 7.86 -19.30
N ILE A 94 -14.70 8.42 -20.35
CA ILE A 94 -13.91 7.66 -21.32
C ILE A 94 -12.64 7.19 -20.63
N ASN A 95 -12.37 5.88 -20.69
CA ASN A 95 -11.27 5.21 -19.98
C ASN A 95 -11.23 5.47 -18.46
N GLY A 96 -12.40 5.69 -17.85
CA GLY A 96 -12.53 5.91 -16.42
C GLY A 96 -12.16 4.68 -15.58
N GLN A 97 -11.24 4.86 -14.64
CA GLN A 97 -10.85 3.81 -13.69
C GLN A 97 -10.93 4.29 -12.24
N LEU A 98 -11.27 3.36 -11.35
CA LEU A 98 -11.23 3.55 -9.90
C LEU A 98 -10.37 2.44 -9.29
N TRP A 99 -9.32 2.85 -8.58
CA TRP A 99 -8.46 1.93 -7.85
C TRP A 99 -8.82 1.93 -6.37
N ARG A 100 -8.96 0.72 -5.82
CA ARG A 100 -9.17 0.45 -4.40
C ARG A 100 -7.80 0.21 -3.78
N ARG A 101 -7.31 1.14 -2.95
CA ARG A 101 -5.95 1.06 -2.36
C ARG A 101 -5.86 0.15 -1.15
N LEU A 102 -7.01 -0.26 -0.61
CA LEU A 102 -7.14 -1.03 0.62
C LEU A 102 -7.90 -2.33 0.38
N VAL A 103 -7.52 -3.36 1.13
CA VAL A 103 -8.21 -4.65 1.24
C VAL A 103 -8.73 -4.79 2.68
N THR A 104 -9.90 -5.40 2.85
CA THR A 104 -10.45 -5.76 4.16
C THR A 104 -9.96 -7.15 4.56
N ASP A 105 -8.79 -7.18 5.16
CA ASP A 105 -8.03 -8.39 5.51
C ASP A 105 -8.36 -8.97 6.90
N ILE A 106 -9.09 -8.22 7.73
CA ILE A 106 -9.34 -8.60 9.13
C ILE A 106 -10.75 -9.12 9.29
N ALA A 107 -10.86 -10.40 9.66
CA ALA A 107 -12.11 -11.04 10.03
C ALA A 107 -12.59 -10.58 11.41
N VAL A 108 -13.72 -9.89 11.46
CA VAL A 108 -14.36 -9.45 12.70
C VAL A 108 -15.36 -10.50 13.15
N CYS A 109 -15.31 -10.85 14.43
CA CYS A 109 -16.29 -11.73 15.06
C CYS A 109 -17.06 -10.96 16.11
N ILE A 110 -18.38 -11.08 16.07
CA ILE A 110 -19.30 -10.41 16.99
C ILE A 110 -20.09 -11.49 17.74
N LYS A 111 -20.34 -11.24 19.02
CA LYS A 111 -21.24 -12.05 19.83
C LYS A 111 -22.60 -11.35 19.82
N GLY A 112 -23.68 -12.12 19.68
CA GLY A 112 -25.05 -11.57 19.67
C GLY A 112 -25.37 -10.81 20.95
N ASN A 113 -26.08 -9.70 20.80
CA ASN A 113 -26.41 -8.78 21.89
C ASN A 113 -27.29 -9.44 22.97
N GLU A 114 -28.07 -10.45 22.58
CA GLU A 114 -28.91 -11.27 23.43
C GLU A 114 -28.13 -12.20 24.36
N THR A 115 -26.86 -12.49 24.06
CA THR A 115 -26.06 -13.45 24.82
C THR A 115 -25.20 -12.79 25.90
N ARG A 116 -25.11 -13.43 27.07
CA ARG A 116 -24.27 -12.94 28.19
C ARG A 116 -22.77 -13.06 27.90
N MET A 117 -21.98 -12.35 28.70
CA MET A 117 -20.51 -12.42 28.71
C MET A 117 -20.01 -13.85 29.07
N GLY A 118 -18.79 -14.21 28.68
CA GLY A 118 -18.23 -15.56 28.87
C GLY A 118 -18.45 -16.53 27.70
N LYS A 119 -18.37 -17.86 27.89
CA LYS A 119 -18.69 -18.89 26.87
C LYS A 119 -17.95 -18.78 25.52
N GLY A 120 -16.77 -18.16 25.51
CA GLY A 120 -15.93 -18.05 24.31
C GLY A 120 -16.31 -16.91 23.35
N LYS A 121 -15.75 -17.00 22.14
CA LYS A 121 -15.78 -15.94 21.12
C LYS A 121 -16.90 -16.17 20.09
N GLY A 122 -17.58 -15.09 19.71
CA GLY A 122 -18.67 -15.11 18.72
C GLY A 122 -18.29 -15.61 17.31
N ALA A 123 -19.29 -15.67 16.44
CA ALA A 123 -19.15 -16.08 15.04
C ALA A 123 -18.54 -14.96 14.18
N PHE A 124 -18.10 -15.31 12.97
CA PHE A 124 -17.68 -14.32 11.96
C PHE A 124 -18.87 -13.45 11.55
N ASP A 125 -18.65 -12.16 11.40
CA ASP A 125 -19.68 -11.19 11.02
C ASP A 125 -19.30 -10.49 9.70
N HIS A 126 -18.20 -9.74 9.69
CA HIS A 126 -17.77 -9.00 8.50
C HIS A 126 -16.25 -8.86 8.40
N TRP A 127 -15.80 -8.45 7.20
CA TRP A 127 -14.43 -8.04 6.95
C TRP A 127 -14.23 -6.56 7.23
N MET A 128 -13.11 -6.20 7.84
CA MET A 128 -12.71 -4.81 8.04
C MET A 128 -11.23 -4.59 7.71
N THR A 129 -10.83 -3.33 7.59
CA THR A 129 -9.42 -2.93 7.49
C THR A 129 -9.09 -1.85 8.51
N ARG A 130 -7.83 -1.76 8.90
CA ARG A 130 -7.31 -0.70 9.77
C ARG A 130 -6.66 0.37 8.90
N VAL A 131 -7.15 1.60 8.99
CA VAL A 131 -6.70 2.72 8.17
C VAL A 131 -6.03 3.77 9.06
N PRO A 132 -4.69 3.89 9.00
CA PRO A 132 -3.97 4.98 9.64
C PRO A 132 -4.26 6.33 8.99
N THR A 133 -4.04 7.40 9.74
CA THR A 133 -4.08 8.77 9.23
C THR A 133 -3.21 8.95 7.98
N GLY A 134 -3.72 9.70 7.01
CA GLY A 134 -3.03 10.01 5.77
C GLY A 134 -3.04 8.91 4.71
N LYS A 135 -3.53 7.71 5.02
CA LYS A 135 -3.61 6.61 4.04
C LYS A 135 -4.71 6.90 3.00
N ILE A 136 -4.42 6.55 1.75
CA ILE A 136 -5.33 6.71 0.61
C ILE A 136 -6.25 5.50 0.52
N ILE A 137 -7.53 5.76 0.26
CA ILE A 137 -8.58 4.75 0.14
C ILE A 137 -8.87 4.43 -1.32
N PHE A 138 -9.14 5.48 -2.09
CA PHE A 138 -9.48 5.37 -3.51
C PHE A 138 -8.62 6.31 -4.34
N GLU A 139 -8.36 5.90 -5.57
CA GLU A 139 -7.80 6.75 -6.62
C GLU A 139 -8.70 6.66 -7.85
N MET A 140 -8.76 7.74 -8.62
CA MET A 140 -9.52 7.79 -9.86
C MET A 140 -8.75 8.52 -10.95
N ASP A 141 -8.98 8.10 -12.19
CA ASP A 141 -8.46 8.74 -13.38
C ASP A 141 -9.40 8.49 -14.56
N GLY A 142 -9.27 9.30 -15.61
CA GLY A 142 -10.03 9.20 -16.85
C GLY A 142 -9.77 10.40 -17.75
N ASP A 143 -9.88 10.19 -19.07
CA ASP A 143 -9.44 11.18 -20.07
C ASP A 143 -10.21 12.50 -19.96
N ASN A 144 -11.52 12.42 -19.74
CA ASN A 144 -12.42 13.57 -19.61
C ASN A 144 -12.69 13.96 -18.15
N LEU A 145 -11.85 13.54 -17.20
CA LEU A 145 -12.08 13.80 -15.78
C LEU A 145 -11.59 15.20 -15.38
N HIS A 146 -12.54 16.13 -15.23
CA HIS A 146 -12.27 17.44 -14.64
C HIS A 146 -12.17 17.38 -13.11
N GLU A 147 -11.25 18.15 -12.51
CA GLU A 147 -10.94 18.09 -11.07
C GLU A 147 -12.16 18.33 -10.18
N ARG A 148 -13.02 19.30 -10.53
CA ARG A 148 -14.22 19.60 -9.74
C ARG A 148 -15.16 18.39 -9.65
N VAL A 149 -15.27 17.61 -10.72
CA VAL A 149 -16.10 16.40 -10.75
C VAL A 149 -15.49 15.31 -9.86
N ALA A 150 -14.17 15.11 -9.93
CA ALA A 150 -13.46 14.18 -9.07
C ALA A 150 -13.60 14.55 -7.57
N ARG A 151 -13.50 15.85 -7.26
CA ARG A 151 -13.67 16.39 -5.91
C ARG A 151 -15.07 16.13 -5.37
N GLU A 152 -16.11 16.36 -6.17
CA GLU A 152 -17.49 16.07 -5.80
C GLU A 152 -17.75 14.56 -5.63
N ALA A 153 -17.16 13.72 -6.50
CA ALA A 153 -17.24 12.27 -6.38
C ALA A 153 -16.68 11.79 -5.04
N PHE A 154 -15.48 12.25 -4.68
CA PHE A 154 -14.86 11.86 -3.41
C PHE A 154 -15.52 12.50 -2.19
N ARG A 155 -16.09 13.70 -2.31
CA ARG A 155 -16.93 14.29 -1.25
C ARG A 155 -18.13 13.38 -0.95
N LYS A 156 -18.84 12.91 -1.98
CA LYS A 156 -19.97 11.98 -1.84
C LYS A 156 -19.56 10.59 -1.37
N ALA A 157 -18.38 10.10 -1.75
CA ALA A 157 -17.85 8.85 -1.21
C ALA A 157 -17.51 9.00 0.30
N GLY A 158 -16.94 10.14 0.69
CA GLY A 158 -16.58 10.45 2.07
C GLY A 158 -17.79 10.46 3.01
N THR A 159 -18.98 10.90 2.57
CA THR A 159 -20.19 10.89 3.42
C THR A 159 -20.69 9.48 3.76
N LYS A 160 -20.23 8.45 3.05
CA LYS A 160 -20.58 7.04 3.31
C LYS A 160 -19.63 6.34 4.27
N LEU A 161 -18.51 6.98 4.61
CA LEU A 161 -17.47 6.39 5.44
C LEU A 161 -17.44 7.05 6.82
N PRO A 162 -17.14 6.28 7.89
CA PRO A 162 -16.90 6.87 9.19
C PRO A 162 -15.51 7.54 9.16
N GLY A 163 -15.45 8.86 9.39
CA GLY A 163 -14.21 9.63 9.43
C GLY A 163 -14.25 10.90 8.60
N VAL A 164 -13.15 11.65 8.63
CA VAL A 164 -12.99 12.87 7.83
C VAL A 164 -12.02 12.58 6.71
N TYR A 165 -12.42 12.90 5.49
CA TYR A 165 -11.68 12.61 4.27
C TYR A 165 -11.21 13.88 3.59
N GLU A 166 -10.16 13.75 2.80
CA GLU A 166 -9.53 14.86 2.08
C GLU A 166 -9.24 14.44 0.64
N PHE A 167 -9.60 15.33 -0.28
CA PHE A 167 -9.26 15.22 -1.69
C PHE A 167 -7.78 15.50 -1.92
N ILE A 168 -7.13 14.70 -2.77
CA ILE A 168 -5.72 14.89 -3.13
C ILE A 168 -5.49 14.83 -4.62
N SER A 169 -4.53 15.64 -5.06
CA SER A 169 -3.95 15.63 -6.40
C SER A 169 -2.49 15.17 -6.35
N ARG A 170 -1.87 14.88 -7.50
CA ARG A 170 -0.44 14.50 -7.57
C ARG A 170 0.51 15.55 -6.98
N THR A 171 0.12 16.82 -7.02
CA THR A 171 0.88 17.94 -6.47
C THR A 171 0.76 18.04 -4.96
N SER A 172 -0.25 17.41 -4.36
CA SER A 172 -0.51 17.51 -2.91
C SER A 172 0.56 16.75 -2.11
N PRO A 173 1.14 17.33 -1.03
CA PRO A 173 2.12 16.64 -0.20
C PRO A 173 1.48 15.47 0.56
N ALA A 174 2.27 14.47 0.92
CA ALA A 174 1.80 13.31 1.67
C ALA A 174 1.51 13.69 3.13
N ARG A 175 0.37 13.23 3.66
CA ARG A 175 -0.01 13.43 5.06
C ARG A 175 0.65 12.36 5.93
N VAL A 176 1.34 12.78 6.98
CA VAL A 176 2.07 11.89 7.91
C VAL A 176 1.35 11.76 9.24
N SER A 177 0.88 12.90 9.77
CA SER A 177 0.11 13.00 11.01
C SER A 177 -1.15 13.84 10.78
N LEU A 178 -1.89 14.16 11.85
CA LEU A 178 -3.11 14.98 11.77
C LEU A 178 -2.85 16.36 11.18
N HIS A 179 -1.70 16.96 11.51
CA HIS A 179 -1.32 18.30 11.05
C HIS A 179 0.02 18.33 10.30
N GLY A 180 0.76 17.22 10.28
CA GLY A 180 2.08 17.11 9.64
C GLY A 180 2.01 16.59 8.20
N PHE A 181 2.75 17.25 7.31
CA PHE A 181 2.87 16.90 5.90
C PHE A 181 4.33 16.69 5.51
N LYS A 182 4.56 15.88 4.48
CA LYS A 182 5.87 15.65 3.89
C LYS A 182 5.74 15.59 2.37
N SER A 183 6.50 16.43 1.68
CA SER A 183 6.55 16.40 0.21
C SER A 183 7.26 15.12 -0.26
N PRO A 184 6.66 14.32 -1.15
CA PRO A 184 7.29 13.09 -1.65
C PRO A 184 8.66 13.35 -2.31
N SER A 185 8.80 14.49 -2.98
CA SER A 185 10.01 14.96 -3.66
C SER A 185 11.16 15.35 -2.73
N VAL A 186 10.88 15.72 -1.47
CA VAL A 186 11.90 16.09 -0.47
C VAL A 186 12.70 14.87 0.01
N ASN A 187 12.24 13.65 -0.27
CA ASN A 187 13.08 12.47 -0.09
C ASN A 187 14.25 12.40 -1.10
N LYS A 188 14.37 13.32 -2.08
CA LYS A 188 15.61 13.48 -2.85
C LYS A 188 16.81 13.92 -1.98
N GLY A 189 16.57 14.53 -0.82
CA GLY A 189 17.63 14.88 0.15
C GLY A 189 18.08 13.73 1.06
N THR A 190 17.32 12.64 1.10
CA THR A 190 17.81 11.34 1.59
C THR A 190 18.10 10.51 0.35
N GLY A 191 19.23 10.77 -0.29
CA GLY A 191 19.66 10.02 -1.48
C GLY A 191 19.48 8.52 -1.27
N SER A 192 19.16 7.79 -2.35
CA SER A 192 19.03 6.33 -2.35
C SER A 192 20.20 5.72 -1.59
N SER A 193 20.00 5.44 -0.31
CA SER A 193 21.12 5.16 0.56
C SER A 193 21.46 3.71 0.38
N ASP A 194 22.64 3.44 -0.17
CA ASP A 194 23.10 2.07 -0.30
C ASP A 194 23.29 1.46 1.10
N PHE A 195 22.38 0.57 1.46
CA PHE A 195 22.45 -0.12 2.75
C PHE A 195 23.63 -1.08 2.78
N SER A 196 24.06 -1.61 1.63
CA SER A 196 25.19 -2.54 1.56
C SER A 196 26.48 -1.87 2.02
N SER A 197 26.83 -0.70 1.45
CA SER A 197 27.99 0.08 1.89
C SER A 197 27.88 0.52 3.35
N LYS A 198 26.70 0.94 3.81
CA LYS A 198 26.48 1.27 5.24
C LYS A 198 26.74 0.08 6.17
N LEU A 199 26.26 -1.11 5.80
CA LEU A 199 26.52 -2.33 6.55
C LEU A 199 27.99 -2.73 6.49
N SER A 200 28.68 -2.48 5.38
CA SER A 200 30.12 -2.71 5.25
C SER A 200 30.92 -1.78 6.16
N GLN A 201 30.57 -0.49 6.20
CA GLN A 201 31.20 0.51 7.06
C GLN A 201 30.94 0.24 8.55
N ARG A 202 29.74 -0.23 8.89
CA ARG A 202 29.35 -0.58 10.27
C ARG A 202 28.85 -2.02 10.35
N SER A 203 29.81 -2.94 10.30
CA SER A 203 29.53 -4.38 10.28
C SER A 203 28.97 -4.88 11.61
N ILE A 204 27.93 -5.71 11.54
CA ILE A 204 27.31 -6.36 12.70
C ILE A 204 28.14 -7.58 13.09
N LYS A 205 28.17 -7.94 14.37
CA LYS A 205 28.89 -9.15 14.86
C LYS A 205 28.60 -10.41 14.05
N LYS A 206 27.36 -10.62 13.60
CA LYS A 206 26.98 -11.75 12.73
C LYS A 206 27.70 -11.71 11.37
N THR A 207 27.81 -10.53 10.77
CA THR A 207 28.52 -10.34 9.51
C THR A 207 30.02 -10.59 9.70
N LEU A 208 30.62 -10.01 10.74
CA LEU A 208 32.02 -10.26 11.09
C LEU A 208 32.30 -11.74 11.34
N ASN A 209 31.43 -12.43 12.09
CA ASN A 209 31.57 -13.87 12.33
C ASN A 209 31.40 -14.68 11.04
N SER A 210 30.51 -14.26 10.13
CA SER A 210 30.38 -14.89 8.82
C SER A 210 31.59 -14.65 7.92
N LEU A 211 32.26 -13.50 8.02
CA LEU A 211 33.51 -13.23 7.32
C LEU A 211 34.64 -14.08 7.91
N LYS A 212 34.74 -14.13 9.24
CA LYS A 212 35.67 -14.97 9.99
C LYS A 212 35.50 -16.45 9.62
N GLY A 213 34.27 -16.97 9.59
CA GLY A 213 34.00 -18.33 9.14
C GLY A 213 34.34 -18.63 7.67
N LYS A 214 34.63 -17.62 6.84
CA LYS A 214 35.14 -17.79 5.47
C LYS A 214 36.66 -17.81 5.39
N GLU A 215 37.36 -17.36 6.43
CA GLU A 215 38.82 -17.40 6.51
C GLU A 215 39.30 -18.86 6.42
N PRO A 216 40.45 -19.11 5.78
CA PRO A 216 40.92 -20.46 5.47
C PRO A 216 41.11 -21.30 6.73
N GLU A 217 41.56 -20.70 7.83
CA GLU A 217 41.74 -21.37 9.12
C GLU A 217 40.43 -22.00 9.63
N TYR A 218 39.30 -21.28 9.64
CA TYR A 218 38.03 -21.86 10.08
C TYR A 218 37.42 -22.77 9.02
N ARG A 219 37.66 -22.50 7.73
CA ARG A 219 37.06 -23.26 6.64
C ARG A 219 37.67 -24.64 6.47
N LEU A 220 38.99 -24.77 6.62
CA LEU A 220 39.73 -26.04 6.50
C LEU A 220 39.44 -26.98 7.67
N TYR A 221 39.28 -26.44 8.88
CA TYR A 221 39.11 -27.23 10.11
C TYR A 221 37.67 -27.38 10.60
N ARG A 222 36.65 -27.05 9.79
CA ARG A 222 35.24 -27.12 10.22
C ARG A 222 34.67 -28.54 10.36
N GLY A 223 35.38 -29.56 9.86
CA GLY A 223 35.00 -30.98 10.00
C GLY A 223 33.66 -31.38 9.38
N ARG A 224 33.21 -30.63 8.35
CA ARG A 224 32.01 -30.89 7.55
C ARG A 224 32.22 -30.53 6.09
#